data_AF-A0A6J2MW11-F1
#
_entry.id   AF-A0A6J2MW11-F1
#
_cell.length_a   1.000
_cell.length_b   1.000
_cell.length_c   1.000
_cell.angle_alpha   90.00
_cell.angle_beta   90.00
_cell.angle_gamma   90.00
#
_symmetry.space_group_name_H-M   'P 1'
#
loop_
_entity.id
_entity.type
_entity.pdbx_description
1 polymer ?
#
loop_
_entity_poly.entity_id
_entity_poly.type
_entity_poly.pdbx_seq_one_letter_code
_entity_poly.pdbx_strand_id
1 'polypeptide(L)'
;MPRVPRLMLPCRSECLQSTWEKAYQDHRKKVRDAQPLVDTRAPWSLSHFHLNLKKLKLEEERLSVIDRNNRLLLQKLSCIMRTRGQTDSRNNYTCRSLNRGKGEQELLRVQRKSNVPQRENKRILGRITNSEPFYQARWWQEGWARTEKCQRALAQYPWSWQTSQGKRRSSQKLSSSRRHSKELQISKSISMQAGFAGDMFSWKRMSLAEVGKKGKSKGGKGSCGKSKRKQGPLF
;
A
#
# COMPACT_ATOMS: atom_id res chain seq x y z
N MET A 1 -84.13 -46.91 -10.09
CA MET A 1 -84.39 -46.39 -11.45
C MET A 1 -85.40 -47.33 -12.13
N PRO A 2 -86.56 -46.85 -12.56
CA PRO A 2 -87.57 -47.71 -13.19
C PRO A 2 -87.07 -48.12 -14.59
N ARG A 3 -87.17 -49.40 -14.92
CA ARG A 3 -86.85 -49.89 -16.27
C ARG A 3 -88.01 -49.53 -17.19
N VAL A 4 -87.71 -48.81 -18.27
CA VAL A 4 -88.68 -48.48 -19.32
C VAL A 4 -89.13 -49.78 -20.01
N PRO A 5 -90.44 -50.01 -20.24
CA PRO A 5 -90.90 -51.22 -20.91
C PRO A 5 -90.41 -51.25 -22.36
N ARG A 6 -89.78 -52.34 -22.80
CA ARG A 6 -89.47 -52.56 -24.22
C ARG A 6 -90.76 -52.88 -24.96
N LEU A 7 -91.16 -51.99 -25.87
CA LEU A 7 -92.20 -52.26 -26.85
C LEU A 7 -91.73 -53.41 -27.75
N MET A 8 -92.45 -54.54 -27.72
CA MET A 8 -92.13 -55.68 -28.56
C MET A 8 -92.55 -55.37 -30.00
N LEU A 9 -91.56 -55.10 -30.84
CA LEU A 9 -91.73 -54.92 -32.28
C LEU A 9 -91.57 -56.27 -33.00
N PRO A 10 -92.18 -56.47 -34.18
CA PRO A 10 -92.17 -57.75 -34.87
C PRO A 10 -90.72 -58.20 -35.17
N CYS A 11 -90.44 -59.49 -34.97
CA CYS A 11 -89.10 -60.12 -34.95
C CYS A 11 -88.15 -59.73 -36.13
N ARG A 12 -88.70 -59.33 -37.28
CA ARG A 12 -87.92 -58.87 -38.46
C ARG A 12 -87.32 -57.46 -38.32
N SER A 13 -87.88 -56.64 -37.43
CA SER A 13 -87.42 -55.28 -37.12
C SER A 13 -86.34 -55.23 -36.03
N GLU A 14 -86.27 -56.25 -35.16
CA GLU A 14 -85.26 -56.34 -34.09
C GLU A 14 -83.83 -56.50 -34.63
N CYS A 15 -83.64 -57.29 -35.70
CA CYS A 15 -82.32 -57.49 -36.31
C CYS A 15 -81.76 -56.18 -36.89
N LEU A 16 -82.62 -55.41 -37.55
CA LEU A 16 -82.29 -54.09 -38.10
C LEU A 16 -82.07 -53.07 -36.97
N GLN A 17 -82.90 -53.10 -35.93
CA GLN A 17 -82.73 -52.20 -34.79
C GLN A 17 -81.43 -52.49 -34.03
N SER A 18 -81.03 -53.76 -33.91
CA SER A 18 -79.76 -54.18 -33.29
C SER A 18 -78.54 -53.75 -34.10
N THR A 19 -78.59 -53.80 -35.44
CA THR A 19 -77.48 -53.31 -36.28
C THR A 19 -77.35 -51.79 -36.21
N TRP A 20 -78.47 -51.06 -36.19
CA TRP A 20 -78.48 -49.61 -35.97
C TRP A 20 -77.97 -49.23 -34.59
N GLU A 21 -78.37 -49.94 -33.54
CA GLU A 21 -77.90 -49.72 -32.17
C GLU A 21 -76.38 -49.95 -32.06
N LYS A 22 -75.86 -51.01 -32.69
CA LYS A 22 -74.41 -51.28 -32.73
C LYS A 22 -73.65 -50.20 -33.52
N ALA A 23 -74.12 -49.85 -34.71
CA ALA A 23 -73.51 -48.79 -35.52
C ALA A 23 -73.51 -47.44 -34.79
N TYR A 24 -74.60 -47.14 -34.07
CA TYR A 24 -74.70 -45.95 -33.23
C TYR A 24 -73.69 -45.99 -32.07
N GLN A 25 -73.60 -47.11 -31.35
CA GLN A 25 -72.62 -47.27 -30.27
C GLN A 25 -71.17 -47.18 -30.78
N ASP A 26 -70.87 -47.77 -31.94
CA ASP A 26 -69.54 -47.73 -32.53
C ASP A 26 -69.19 -46.33 -33.04
N HIS A 27 -70.14 -45.60 -33.63
CA HIS A 27 -69.98 -44.18 -33.94
C HIS A 27 -69.70 -43.37 -32.67
N ARG A 28 -70.45 -43.61 -31.58
CA ARG A 28 -70.24 -42.91 -30.30
C ARG A 28 -68.91 -43.28 -29.63
N LYS A 29 -68.36 -44.47 -29.88
CA LYS A 29 -66.98 -44.82 -29.47
C LYS A 29 -65.97 -44.03 -30.30
N LYS A 30 -66.09 -44.06 -31.64
CA LYS A 30 -65.21 -43.31 -32.54
C LYS A 30 -65.19 -41.80 -32.25
N VAL A 31 -66.34 -41.21 -31.94
CA VAL A 31 -66.45 -39.80 -31.55
C VAL A 31 -65.77 -39.52 -30.21
N ARG A 32 -65.86 -40.45 -29.25
CA ARG A 32 -65.19 -40.31 -27.94
C ARG A 32 -63.69 -40.51 -28.02
N ASP A 33 -63.24 -41.44 -28.86
CA ASP A 33 -61.83 -41.82 -28.99
C ASP A 33 -61.07 -40.92 -29.98
N ALA A 34 -61.79 -40.07 -30.73
CA ALA A 34 -61.21 -39.12 -31.67
C ALA A 34 -60.23 -38.18 -30.94
N GLN A 35 -58.94 -38.27 -31.30
CA GLN A 35 -57.91 -37.36 -30.80
C GLN A 35 -58.02 -36.00 -31.50
N PRO A 36 -57.78 -34.89 -30.79
CA PRO A 36 -57.71 -33.57 -31.42
C PRO A 36 -56.50 -33.51 -32.37
N LEU A 37 -56.70 -32.91 -33.55
CA LEU A 37 -55.64 -32.74 -34.56
C LEU A 37 -54.54 -31.77 -34.11
N VAL A 38 -54.88 -30.83 -33.23
CA VAL A 38 -53.97 -29.80 -32.71
C VAL A 38 -53.77 -30.04 -31.23
N ASP A 39 -52.51 -30.09 -30.81
CA ASP A 39 -52.17 -30.12 -29.39
C ASP A 39 -52.58 -28.78 -28.76
N THR A 40 -53.49 -28.85 -27.80
CA THR A 40 -53.98 -27.70 -27.02
C THR A 40 -53.43 -27.72 -25.60
N ARG A 41 -52.49 -28.63 -25.28
CA ARG A 41 -51.87 -28.68 -23.97
C ARG A 41 -51.04 -27.43 -23.74
N ALA A 42 -51.05 -26.98 -22.49
CA ALA A 42 -50.20 -25.86 -22.09
C ALA A 42 -48.73 -26.26 -22.29
N PRO A 43 -47.92 -25.41 -22.95
CA PRO A 43 -46.49 -25.67 -23.08
C PRO A 43 -45.83 -25.75 -21.70
N TRP A 44 -44.73 -26.52 -21.60
CA TRP A 44 -43.98 -26.62 -20.36
C TRP A 44 -43.52 -25.24 -19.88
N SER A 45 -43.96 -24.87 -18.68
CA SER A 45 -43.53 -23.64 -18.03
C SER A 45 -42.03 -23.71 -17.78
N LEU A 46 -41.24 -22.98 -18.57
CA LEU A 46 -39.79 -22.90 -18.36
C LEU A 46 -39.52 -22.12 -17.07
N SER A 47 -38.71 -22.70 -16.18
CA SER A 47 -38.44 -22.15 -14.84
C SER A 47 -37.92 -20.71 -14.84
N HIS A 48 -37.23 -20.28 -15.90
CA HIS A 48 -36.69 -18.93 -16.05
C HIS A 48 -37.74 -17.85 -16.33
N PHE A 49 -38.98 -18.20 -16.73
CA PHE A 49 -40.09 -17.23 -16.83
C PHE A 49 -40.60 -16.82 -15.44
N HIS A 50 -40.55 -17.73 -14.47
CA HIS A 50 -41.02 -17.49 -13.10
C HIS A 50 -39.89 -17.07 -12.16
N LEU A 51 -38.64 -17.37 -12.51
CA LEU A 51 -37.46 -17.07 -11.70
C LEU A 51 -36.46 -16.18 -12.45
N ASN A 52 -36.26 -14.98 -11.93
CA ASN A 52 -35.22 -14.08 -12.40
C ASN A 52 -33.85 -14.50 -11.84
N LEU A 53 -33.23 -15.52 -12.43
CA LEU A 53 -31.95 -16.08 -11.97
C LEU A 53 -30.84 -15.03 -11.79
N LYS A 54 -30.78 -14.03 -12.68
CA LYS A 54 -29.83 -12.91 -12.57
C LYS A 54 -30.04 -12.07 -11.31
N LYS A 55 -31.30 -11.82 -10.93
CA LYS A 55 -31.63 -11.05 -9.72
C LYS A 55 -31.24 -11.85 -8.47
N LEU A 56 -31.63 -13.13 -8.43
CA LEU A 56 -31.29 -14.06 -7.34
C LEU A 56 -29.77 -14.12 -7.09
N LYS A 57 -28.99 -14.29 -8.16
CA LYS A 57 -27.53 -14.33 -8.06
C LYS A 57 -26.94 -13.02 -7.52
N LEU A 58 -27.45 -11.88 -7.98
CA LEU A 58 -26.96 -10.57 -7.54
C LEU A 58 -27.31 -10.32 -6.06
N GLU A 59 -28.49 -10.76 -5.62
CA GLU A 59 -28.90 -10.71 -4.21
C GLU A 59 -28.01 -11.61 -3.34
N GLU A 60 -27.71 -12.83 -3.78
CA GLU A 60 -26.78 -13.73 -3.09
C GLU A 60 -25.38 -13.12 -2.97
N GLU A 61 -24.84 -12.53 -4.03
CA GLU A 61 -23.56 -11.82 -4.02
C GLU A 61 -23.59 -10.65 -3.02
N ARG A 62 -24.65 -9.84 -3.02
CA ARG A 62 -24.82 -8.75 -2.05
C ARG A 62 -24.84 -9.25 -0.60
N LEU A 63 -25.61 -10.31 -0.32
CA LEU A 63 -25.70 -10.91 1.01
C LEU A 63 -24.35 -11.48 1.45
N SER A 64 -23.61 -12.12 0.55
CA SER A 64 -22.27 -12.66 0.85
C SER A 64 -21.28 -11.58 1.30
N VAL A 65 -21.34 -10.39 0.68
CA VAL A 65 -20.52 -9.23 1.04
C VAL A 65 -20.93 -8.70 2.40
N ILE A 66 -22.25 -8.59 2.65
CA ILE A 66 -22.79 -8.16 3.95
C ILE A 66 -22.35 -9.12 5.05
N ASP A 67 -22.47 -10.42 4.86
CA ASP A 67 -22.09 -11.44 5.84
C ASP A 67 -20.59 -11.42 6.14
N ARG A 68 -19.75 -11.29 5.11
CA ARG A 68 -18.30 -11.14 5.28
C ARG A 68 -17.97 -9.89 6.10
N ASN A 69 -18.62 -8.77 5.80
CA ASN A 69 -18.43 -7.52 6.53
C ASN A 69 -18.92 -7.61 7.97
N ASN A 70 -20.07 -8.25 8.20
CA ASN A 70 -20.61 -8.48 9.54
C ASN A 70 -19.68 -9.35 10.39
N ARG A 71 -19.14 -10.44 9.82
CA ARG A 71 -18.13 -11.28 10.49
C ARG A 71 -16.89 -10.48 10.86
N LEU A 72 -16.36 -9.67 9.94
CA LEU A 72 -15.20 -8.81 10.19
C LEU A 72 -15.49 -7.76 11.27
N LEU A 73 -16.68 -7.15 11.23
CA LEU A 73 -17.13 -6.18 12.23
C LEU A 73 -17.18 -6.82 13.62
N LEU A 74 -17.82 -7.98 13.73
CA LEU A 74 -17.90 -8.73 14.99
C LEU A 74 -16.52 -9.13 15.51
N GLN A 75 -15.61 -9.56 14.64
CA GLN A 75 -14.23 -9.86 15.03
C GLN A 75 -13.53 -8.61 15.59
N LYS A 76 -13.67 -7.45 14.94
CA LYS A 76 -13.10 -6.18 15.40
C LYS A 76 -13.70 -5.72 16.72
N LEU A 77 -15.03 -5.78 16.86
CA LEU A 77 -15.72 -5.44 18.11
C LEU A 77 -15.27 -6.36 19.25
N SER A 78 -15.19 -7.66 18.99
CA SER A 78 -14.71 -8.65 19.95
C SER A 78 -13.27 -8.36 20.39
N CYS A 79 -12.39 -7.96 19.47
CA CYS A 79 -11.04 -7.50 19.80
C CYS A 79 -11.07 -6.25 20.71
N ILE A 80 -11.83 -5.22 20.34
CA ILE A 80 -11.96 -3.98 21.13
C ILE A 80 -12.48 -4.28 22.55
N MET A 81 -13.51 -5.13 22.66
CA MET A 81 -14.09 -5.53 23.95
C MET A 81 -13.08 -6.27 24.83
N ARG A 82 -12.30 -7.20 24.27
CA ARG A 82 -11.24 -7.91 25.01
C ARG A 82 -10.12 -6.96 25.45
N THR A 83 -9.72 -6.07 24.57
CA THR A 83 -8.58 -5.16 24.77
C THR A 83 -8.97 -3.92 25.60
N ARG A 84 -10.26 -3.72 25.91
CA ARG A 84 -10.80 -2.62 26.74
C ARG A 84 -10.31 -1.23 26.31
N GLY A 85 -10.09 -1.03 25.00
CA GLY A 85 -9.57 0.23 24.47
C GLY A 85 -8.07 0.47 24.65
N GLN A 86 -7.27 -0.54 25.01
CA GLN A 86 -5.81 -0.44 24.88
C GLN A 86 -5.40 -0.50 23.40
N THR A 87 -5.45 0.65 22.74
CA THR A 87 -4.90 0.81 21.39
C THR A 87 -3.40 1.01 21.49
N ASP A 88 -2.61 0.14 20.88
CA ASP A 88 -1.22 0.46 20.62
C ASP A 88 -1.20 1.59 19.58
N SER A 89 -0.76 2.78 19.97
CA SER A 89 -0.65 3.93 19.07
C SER A 89 0.44 3.75 18.00
N ARG A 90 0.91 2.51 17.76
CA ARG A 90 1.88 2.14 16.74
C ARG A 90 1.16 1.96 15.41
N ASN A 91 0.88 3.10 14.82
CA ASN A 91 0.37 3.21 13.47
C ASN A 91 1.45 2.82 12.45
N ASN A 92 1.58 1.53 12.10
CA ASN A 92 2.51 1.06 11.06
C ASN A 92 1.98 1.35 9.63
N TYR A 93 1.52 2.59 9.39
CA TYR A 93 1.20 3.01 8.04
C TYR A 93 2.51 3.18 7.28
N THR A 94 2.78 2.25 6.37
CA THR A 94 3.78 2.48 5.33
C THR A 94 3.20 3.52 4.38
N CYS A 95 3.69 4.76 4.43
CA CYS A 95 3.36 5.77 3.44
C CYS A 95 3.82 5.29 2.06
N ARG A 96 2.89 4.73 1.28
CA ARG A 96 3.12 4.42 -0.14
C ARG A 96 2.95 5.71 -0.92
N SER A 97 4.05 6.43 -1.17
CA SER A 97 4.02 7.53 -2.12
C SER A 97 3.89 6.98 -3.54
N LEU A 98 2.94 7.49 -4.32
CA LEU A 98 2.68 7.10 -5.71
C LEU A 98 3.88 7.36 -6.65
N ASN A 99 4.91 8.08 -6.18
CA ASN A 99 6.11 8.44 -6.95
C ASN A 99 7.36 7.64 -6.56
N ARG A 100 7.26 6.68 -5.62
CA ARG A 100 8.43 5.91 -5.14
C ARG A 100 9.16 5.19 -6.28
N GLY A 101 8.42 4.54 -7.19
CA GLY A 101 9.00 3.84 -8.34
C GLY A 101 9.72 4.77 -9.33
N LYS A 102 9.17 5.96 -9.59
CA LYS A 102 9.85 6.98 -10.43
C LYS A 102 11.11 7.53 -9.76
N GLY A 103 11.07 7.77 -8.45
CA GLY A 103 12.21 8.23 -7.68
C GLY A 103 13.36 7.22 -7.64
N GLU A 104 13.05 5.93 -7.44
CA GLU A 104 14.03 4.85 -7.45
C GLU A 104 14.67 4.68 -8.85
N GLN A 105 13.89 4.83 -9.92
CA GLN A 105 14.40 4.74 -11.29
C GLN A 105 15.32 5.92 -11.65
N GLU A 106 15.00 7.13 -11.22
CA GLU A 106 15.88 8.29 -11.41
C GLU A 106 17.15 8.21 -10.54
N LEU A 107 17.04 7.72 -9.31
CA LEU A 107 18.22 7.49 -8.47
C LEU A 107 19.18 6.50 -9.13
N LEU A 108 18.67 5.41 -9.69
CA LEU A 108 19.47 4.42 -10.42
C LEU A 108 20.09 5.02 -11.70
N ARG A 109 19.37 5.88 -12.41
CA ARG A 109 19.90 6.60 -13.59
C ARG A 109 21.05 7.53 -13.20
N VAL A 110 20.87 8.33 -12.14
CA VAL A 110 21.90 9.24 -11.63
C VAL A 110 23.12 8.47 -11.13
N GLN A 111 22.92 7.40 -10.35
CA GLN A 111 24.02 6.56 -9.87
C GLN A 111 24.79 5.90 -11.03
N ARG A 112 24.10 5.36 -12.03
CA ARG A 112 24.76 4.79 -13.22
C ARG A 112 25.60 5.84 -13.95
N LYS A 113 25.04 7.04 -14.16
CA LYS A 113 25.74 8.16 -14.79
C LYS A 113 26.93 8.68 -13.96
N SER A 114 26.85 8.66 -12.63
CA SER A 114 27.95 9.10 -11.75
C SER A 114 29.05 8.05 -11.58
N ASN A 115 28.70 6.75 -11.60
CA ASN A 115 29.63 5.66 -11.35
C ASN A 115 30.69 5.50 -12.45
N VAL A 116 30.33 5.76 -13.71
CA VAL A 116 31.26 5.68 -14.86
C VAL A 116 32.40 6.72 -14.75
N PRO A 117 32.13 8.04 -14.64
CA PRO A 117 33.18 9.03 -14.48
C PRO A 117 33.91 8.86 -13.14
N GLN A 118 33.25 8.40 -12.07
CA GLN A 118 33.94 8.13 -10.81
C GLN A 118 34.94 6.96 -10.91
N ARG A 119 34.61 5.90 -11.65
CA ARG A 119 35.52 4.77 -11.89
C ARG A 119 36.70 5.20 -12.76
N GLU A 120 36.46 6.01 -13.77
CA GLU A 120 37.51 6.56 -14.62
C GLU A 120 38.43 7.52 -13.87
N ASN A 121 37.86 8.46 -13.10
CA ASN A 121 38.62 9.38 -12.26
C ASN A 121 39.48 8.64 -11.24
N LYS A 122 38.98 7.54 -10.63
CA LYS A 122 39.78 6.69 -9.75
C LYS A 122 40.95 6.01 -10.48
N ARG A 123 40.76 5.57 -11.72
CA ARG A 123 41.84 4.98 -12.55
C ARG A 123 42.89 6.02 -12.93
N ILE A 124 42.46 7.22 -13.33
CA ILE A 124 43.37 8.33 -13.67
C ILE A 124 44.15 8.76 -12.43
N LEU A 125 43.48 8.91 -11.29
CA LEU A 125 44.13 9.25 -10.03
C LEU A 125 45.16 8.19 -9.61
N GLY A 126 44.83 6.91 -9.77
CA GLY A 126 45.77 5.82 -9.54
C GLY A 126 46.99 5.89 -10.45
N ARG A 127 46.81 6.23 -11.73
CA ARG A 127 47.93 6.47 -12.66
C ARG A 127 48.79 7.64 -12.20
N ILE A 128 48.19 8.80 -11.92
CA ILE A 128 48.93 10.01 -11.48
C ILE A 128 49.68 9.76 -10.17
N THR A 129 49.07 9.04 -9.23
CA THR A 129 49.67 8.78 -7.91
C THR A 129 50.82 7.78 -7.98
N ASN A 130 50.70 6.76 -8.84
CA ASN A 130 51.71 5.71 -8.99
C ASN A 130 52.81 6.08 -9.99
N SER A 131 52.60 7.08 -10.84
CA SER A 131 53.64 7.62 -11.71
C SER A 131 54.64 8.41 -10.89
N GLU A 132 55.93 8.08 -11.04
CA GLU A 132 56.98 8.91 -10.44
C GLU A 132 56.99 10.30 -11.08
N PRO A 133 57.06 11.37 -10.28
CA PRO A 133 57.19 12.71 -10.83
C PRO A 133 58.55 12.85 -11.53
N PHE A 134 58.52 13.14 -12.84
CA PHE A 134 59.72 13.40 -13.64
C PHE A 134 60.56 14.56 -13.07
N TYR A 135 59.90 15.54 -12.45
CA TYR A 135 60.55 16.68 -11.80
C TYR A 135 60.66 16.44 -10.30
N GLN A 136 61.88 16.38 -9.79
CA GLN A 136 62.14 16.33 -8.35
C GLN A 136 61.74 17.66 -7.69
N ALA A 137 60.72 17.65 -6.83
CA ALA A 137 60.24 18.84 -6.14
C ALA A 137 61.35 19.59 -5.36
N ARG A 138 62.35 18.83 -4.89
CA ARG A 138 63.53 19.37 -4.20
C ARG A 138 64.36 20.32 -5.06
N TRP A 139 64.62 20.00 -6.33
CA TRP A 139 65.39 20.87 -7.23
C TRP A 139 64.68 22.18 -7.49
N TRP A 140 63.35 22.14 -7.61
CA TRP A 140 62.53 23.33 -7.76
C TRP A 140 62.53 24.20 -6.51
N GLN A 141 62.45 23.60 -5.32
CA GLN A 141 62.54 24.32 -4.05
C GLN A 141 63.91 24.99 -3.87
N GLU A 142 64.99 24.26 -4.18
CA GLU A 142 66.35 24.79 -4.09
C GLU A 142 66.61 25.88 -5.13
N GLY A 143 66.14 25.70 -6.37
CA GLY A 143 66.20 26.71 -7.41
C GLY A 143 65.43 27.96 -7.04
N TRP A 144 64.19 27.80 -6.56
CA TRP A 144 63.36 28.91 -6.11
C TRP A 144 63.98 29.63 -4.90
N ALA A 145 64.57 28.91 -3.94
CA ALA A 145 65.27 29.50 -2.81
C ALA A 145 66.55 30.26 -3.23
N ARG A 146 67.27 29.81 -4.27
CA ARG A 146 68.39 30.57 -4.85
C ARG A 146 67.90 31.85 -5.51
N THR A 147 66.84 31.76 -6.31
CA THR A 147 66.21 32.94 -6.92
C THR A 147 65.68 33.90 -5.86
N GLU A 148 65.08 33.41 -4.76
CA GLU A 148 64.60 34.24 -3.65
C GLU A 148 65.77 34.94 -2.94
N LYS A 149 66.90 34.25 -2.73
CA LYS A 149 68.12 34.86 -2.16
C LYS A 149 68.69 35.93 -3.08
N CYS A 150 68.79 35.65 -4.39
CA CYS A 150 69.22 36.64 -5.37
C CYS A 150 68.26 37.83 -5.43
N GLN A 151 66.95 37.59 -5.43
CA GLN A 151 65.95 38.65 -5.40
C GLN A 151 66.05 39.50 -4.12
N ARG A 152 66.23 38.87 -2.95
CA ARG A 152 66.43 39.60 -1.69
C ARG A 152 67.72 40.42 -1.68
N ALA A 153 68.79 39.93 -2.31
CA ALA A 153 70.06 40.64 -2.41
C ALA A 153 70.04 41.78 -3.45
N LEU A 154 69.31 41.60 -4.56
CA LEU A 154 69.13 42.60 -5.62
C LEU A 154 68.01 43.60 -5.32
N ALA A 155 67.16 43.31 -4.34
CA ALA A 155 66.09 44.22 -3.94
C ALA A 155 66.67 45.46 -3.27
N GLN A 156 66.52 46.61 -3.94
CA GLN A 156 66.97 47.92 -3.44
C GLN A 156 66.21 48.39 -2.18
N TYR A 157 65.06 47.77 -1.87
CA TYR A 157 64.22 48.09 -0.72
C TYR A 157 63.79 46.82 0.02
N PRO A 158 63.57 46.88 1.35
CA PRO A 158 63.23 45.70 2.15
C PRO A 158 61.92 45.03 1.71
N TRP A 159 61.87 43.69 1.70
CA TRP A 159 60.70 42.92 1.25
C TRP A 159 59.43 43.18 2.09
N SER A 160 59.56 43.74 3.30
CA SER A 160 58.46 44.11 4.20
C SER A 160 57.50 45.16 3.62
N TRP A 161 57.93 45.95 2.64
CA TRP A 161 57.10 46.99 2.01
C TRP A 161 56.10 46.45 0.98
N GLN A 162 56.32 45.23 0.45
CA GLN A 162 55.42 44.60 -0.54
C GLN A 162 54.27 43.82 0.09
N THR A 163 54.43 43.28 1.31
CA THR A 163 53.36 42.54 2.00
C THR A 163 52.19 43.40 2.46
N SER A 164 52.40 44.71 2.63
CA SER A 164 51.36 45.67 3.03
C SER A 164 50.36 45.97 1.91
N GLN A 165 50.78 45.87 0.63
CA GLN A 165 49.90 46.05 -0.54
C GLN A 165 49.08 44.78 -0.85
N GLY A 166 49.60 43.59 -0.53
CA GLY A 166 48.92 42.30 -0.75
C GLY A 166 47.71 42.04 0.15
N LYS A 167 47.69 42.61 1.37
CA LYS A 167 46.59 42.40 2.34
C LYS A 167 45.28 43.09 1.93
N ARG A 168 45.34 44.18 1.15
CA ARG A 168 44.17 44.81 0.53
C ARG A 168 43.57 43.97 -0.61
N ARG A 169 44.41 43.26 -1.37
CA ARG A 169 43.98 42.37 -2.47
C ARG A 169 43.47 41.01 -1.99
N SER A 170 44.02 40.43 -0.91
CA SER A 170 43.49 39.18 -0.33
C SER A 170 42.13 39.36 0.35
N SER A 171 41.91 40.52 0.98
CA SER A 171 40.60 40.90 1.55
C SER A 171 39.49 41.00 0.48
N GLN A 172 39.83 41.43 -0.74
CA GLN A 172 38.91 41.44 -1.88
C GLN A 172 38.65 40.03 -2.47
N LYS A 173 39.61 39.09 -2.39
CA LYS A 173 39.39 37.69 -2.82
C LYS A 173 38.60 36.86 -1.81
N LEU A 174 38.60 37.23 -0.53
CA LEU A 174 37.75 36.61 0.49
C LEU A 174 36.26 36.93 0.29
N SER A 175 35.89 38.03 -0.38
CA SER A 175 34.49 38.36 -0.69
C SER A 175 33.92 37.55 -1.87
N SER A 176 34.77 37.14 -2.82
CA SER A 176 34.41 36.19 -3.90
C SER A 176 34.43 34.74 -3.40
N SER A 177 35.30 34.38 -2.45
CA SER A 177 35.21 33.09 -1.74
C SER A 177 33.94 32.98 -0.86
N ARG A 178 33.42 34.11 -0.35
CA ARG A 178 32.14 34.16 0.38
C ARG A 178 30.93 33.80 -0.51
N ARG A 179 31.02 33.96 -1.84
CA ARG A 179 29.98 33.50 -2.78
C ARG A 179 30.02 31.97 -2.94
N HIS A 180 31.21 31.40 -3.04
CA HIS A 180 31.39 29.94 -3.07
C HIS A 180 31.04 29.28 -1.72
N SER A 181 31.32 29.95 -0.59
CA SER A 181 30.90 29.52 0.73
C SER A 181 29.37 29.58 0.91
N LYS A 182 28.69 30.58 0.34
CA LYS A 182 27.22 30.64 0.30
C LYS A 182 26.63 29.56 -0.61
N GLU A 183 27.23 29.26 -1.76
CA GLU A 183 26.84 28.11 -2.62
C GLU A 183 27.08 26.76 -1.95
N LEU A 184 28.17 26.62 -1.18
CA LEU A 184 28.45 25.43 -0.38
C LEU A 184 27.50 25.31 0.82
N GLN A 185 27.05 26.43 1.40
CA GLN A 185 26.03 26.46 2.45
C GLN A 185 24.63 26.17 1.89
N ILE A 186 24.29 26.67 0.69
CA ILE A 186 23.04 26.38 -0.04
C ILE A 186 23.01 24.92 -0.52
N SER A 187 24.11 24.39 -1.04
CA SER A 187 24.20 22.97 -1.43
C SER A 187 24.26 22.03 -0.22
N LYS A 188 24.86 22.44 0.91
CA LYS A 188 24.76 21.71 2.19
C LYS A 188 23.36 21.82 2.81
N SER A 189 22.65 22.94 2.71
CA SER A 189 21.28 23.04 3.22
C SER A 189 20.27 22.32 2.33
N ILE A 190 20.48 22.27 1.01
CA ILE A 190 19.72 21.43 0.07
C ILE A 190 20.01 19.95 0.32
N SER A 191 21.27 19.55 0.58
CA SER A 191 21.60 18.15 0.93
C SER A 191 21.09 17.75 2.32
N MET A 192 21.09 18.66 3.30
CA MET A 192 20.50 18.43 4.62
C MET A 192 18.96 18.40 4.55
N GLN A 193 18.30 19.23 3.74
CA GLN A 193 16.85 19.13 3.50
C GLN A 193 16.46 17.85 2.74
N ALA A 194 17.29 17.39 1.80
CA ALA A 194 17.12 16.08 1.16
C ALA A 194 17.38 14.91 2.12
N GLY A 195 18.24 15.10 3.14
CA GLY A 195 18.44 14.16 4.25
C GLY A 195 17.31 14.19 5.29
N PHE A 196 16.59 15.31 5.45
CA PHE A 196 15.46 15.44 6.37
C PHE A 196 14.13 14.91 5.78
N ALA A 197 14.01 14.73 4.47
CA ALA A 197 12.89 14.00 3.87
C ALA A 197 12.95 12.48 4.13
N GLY A 198 14.08 11.98 4.65
CA GLY A 198 14.25 10.61 5.13
C GLY A 198 13.92 10.39 6.60
N ASP A 199 13.68 11.45 7.39
CA ASP A 199 13.57 11.35 8.85
C ASP A 199 12.46 12.25 9.45
N MET A 200 11.39 12.45 8.70
CA MET A 200 10.14 13.06 9.20
C MET A 200 9.27 12.04 9.99
N PHE A 201 9.90 11.05 10.61
CA PHE A 201 9.28 10.03 11.46
C PHE A 201 10.13 9.69 12.70
N SER A 202 10.86 10.64 13.31
CA SER A 202 11.54 10.33 14.58
C SER A 202 11.73 11.46 15.60
N TRP A 203 11.06 12.63 15.46
CA TRP A 203 11.21 13.75 16.43
C TRP A 203 9.95 14.12 17.20
N LYS A 204 8.98 13.19 17.33
CA LYS A 204 7.92 13.28 18.36
C LYS A 204 8.13 12.25 19.47
N ARG A 205 9.32 12.28 20.06
CA ARG A 205 9.64 11.70 21.36
C ARG A 205 10.82 12.51 21.89
N MET A 206 10.70 13.04 23.11
CA MET A 206 11.65 13.94 23.80
C MET A 206 11.40 15.45 23.60
N SER A 207 10.27 15.96 24.11
CA SER A 207 10.25 17.22 24.86
C SER A 207 8.92 17.36 25.61
N LEU A 208 8.85 16.73 26.78
CA LEU A 208 7.94 17.05 27.89
C LEU A 208 8.38 16.24 29.11
N ALA A 209 9.55 16.61 29.63
CA ALA A 209 9.95 16.30 30.99
C ALA A 209 10.63 17.55 31.56
N GLU A 210 10.14 17.95 32.74
CA GLU A 210 10.69 18.97 33.64
C GLU A 210 10.49 20.45 33.28
N VAL A 211 9.37 21.03 33.73
CA VAL A 211 9.36 22.01 34.83
C VAL A 211 7.99 21.91 35.53
N GLY A 212 7.99 21.49 36.80
CA GLY A 212 6.80 21.39 37.65
C GLY A 212 7.18 20.99 39.07
N LYS A 213 7.93 21.86 39.75
CA LYS A 213 8.34 21.69 41.15
C LYS A 213 7.16 21.92 42.11
N LYS A 214 7.08 21.01 43.09
CA LYS A 214 6.62 21.18 44.49
C LYS A 214 5.11 21.26 44.78
N GLY A 215 4.56 20.11 45.17
CA GLY A 215 3.49 20.00 46.18
C GLY A 215 3.84 18.87 47.16
N LYS A 216 4.27 19.22 48.37
CA LYS A 216 4.47 18.26 49.48
C LYS A 216 3.08 17.84 49.98
N SER A 217 2.78 16.55 50.00
CA SER A 217 1.78 16.00 50.90
C SER A 217 2.33 14.74 51.57
N LYS A 218 2.34 14.76 52.90
CA LYS A 218 2.73 13.67 53.78
C LYS A 218 1.50 12.76 53.97
N GLY A 219 1.67 11.46 53.72
CA GLY A 219 0.79 10.39 54.19
C GLY A 219 1.54 9.09 53.93
N GLY A 220 2.06 8.40 54.95
CA GLY A 220 1.28 7.67 55.94
C GLY A 220 1.45 6.19 55.63
N LYS A 221 2.55 5.58 56.11
CA LYS A 221 2.80 4.14 55.97
C LYS A 221 1.81 3.38 56.86
N GLY A 222 0.76 2.84 56.27
CA GLY A 222 -0.08 1.81 56.87
C GLY A 222 0.54 0.44 56.62
N SER A 223 1.11 -0.15 57.67
CA SER A 223 1.47 -1.56 57.74
C SER A 223 0.20 -2.41 57.61
N CYS A 224 0.20 -3.42 56.74
CA CYS A 224 -0.84 -4.47 56.77
C CYS A 224 -0.15 -5.84 56.82
N GLY A 225 -0.50 -6.57 57.88
CA GLY A 225 0.16 -7.77 58.34
C GLY A 225 -0.09 -8.98 57.45
N LYS A 226 0.93 -9.83 57.39
CA LYS A 226 0.82 -11.22 56.94
C LYS A 226 -0.23 -11.94 57.78
N SER A 227 -1.29 -12.44 57.15
CA SER A 227 -2.16 -13.46 57.74
C SER A 227 -2.15 -14.70 56.87
N LYS A 228 -1.52 -15.75 57.39
CA LYS A 228 -1.68 -17.13 56.94
C LYS A 228 -3.12 -17.57 57.21
N ARG A 229 -3.82 -18.15 56.22
CA ARG A 229 -4.86 -19.16 56.48
C ARG A 229 -4.74 -20.30 55.47
N LYS A 230 -4.68 -21.50 56.06
CA LYS A 230 -4.75 -22.83 55.42
C LYS A 230 -6.22 -23.20 55.13
N GLN A 231 -6.35 -24.29 54.35
CA GLN A 231 -7.52 -25.16 54.11
C GLN A 231 -8.40 -24.70 52.93
N GLY A 232 -8.77 -25.49 51.92
CA GLY A 232 -8.64 -26.91 51.53
C GLY A 232 -9.44 -27.09 50.21
N PRO A 233 -9.37 -28.22 49.47
CA PRO A 233 -10.05 -28.36 48.18
C PRO A 233 -11.48 -28.89 48.35
N LEU A 234 -12.41 -28.44 47.50
CA LEU A 234 -13.71 -29.07 47.29
C LEU A 234 -14.06 -29.05 45.80
N PHE A 235 -14.17 -30.27 45.26
CA PHE A 235 -14.81 -30.76 44.02
C PHE A 235 -14.47 -30.10 42.69
#